data_AF-A0A8M1KKL8-F1
#
_entry.id   AF-A0A8M1KKL8-F1
#
_cell.length_a   1.000
_cell.length_b   1.000
_cell.length_c   1.000
_cell.angle_alpha   90.00
_cell.angle_beta   90.00
_cell.angle_gamma   90.00
#
_symmetry.space_group_name_H-M   'P 1'
#
loop_
_entity.id
_entity.type
_entity.pdbx_description
1 polymer ?
#
loop_
_entity_poly.entity_id
_entity_poly.type
_entity_poly.pdbx_seq_one_letter_code
_entity_poly.pdbx_strand_id
1 'polypeptide(L)'
;MAEYTDHDGGAGEEVPDLSDSDDDGQWEWTEESSNASIVCLFCDRSLNSISDTLQHCLSEHDVNIPDLVKKFSLDDYGYIKMINYIRSEKCSGESLLQSSNNGVFPWDSDNYMRPVLPDDPLLQIDLEDLCGVEAMVVGQSCGGQAADLLQRAQQAEERALRSEEALARAMEDLHKLK
;
A
#
# COMPACT_ATOMS: atom_id res chain seq x y z
N MET A 1 -64.88 53.97 -4.71
CA MET A 1 -64.73 53.48 -3.33
C MET A 1 -63.40 52.77 -3.26
N ALA A 2 -62.60 53.12 -2.26
CA ALA A 2 -61.24 52.62 -2.05
C ALA A 2 -61.30 51.28 -1.32
N GLU A 3 -60.43 50.35 -1.71
CA GLU A 3 -59.88 49.35 -0.79
C GLU A 3 -58.37 49.34 -1.00
N TYR A 4 -57.69 49.77 0.07
CA TYR A 4 -56.25 49.86 0.24
C TYR A 4 -55.85 48.61 1.02
N THR A 5 -54.84 47.89 0.54
CA THR A 5 -54.16 46.87 1.34
C THR A 5 -52.77 47.39 1.67
N ASP A 6 -52.62 47.79 2.93
CA ASP A 6 -51.36 48.08 3.60
C ASP A 6 -50.59 46.77 3.93
N HIS A 7 -49.32 46.76 3.57
CA HIS A 7 -48.24 46.01 4.22
C HIS A 7 -46.99 46.87 3.99
N ASP A 8 -46.68 47.81 4.88
CA ASP A 8 -45.93 47.64 6.14
C ASP A 8 -44.50 47.12 5.95
N GLY A 9 -43.53 47.99 6.29
CA GLY A 9 -42.15 47.69 6.69
C GLY A 9 -41.20 47.27 5.57
N GLY A 10 -40.12 47.98 5.26
CA GLY A 10 -39.14 48.53 6.20
C GLY A 10 -37.85 47.70 6.09
N ALA A 11 -36.70 48.39 6.02
CA ALA A 11 -35.33 47.89 5.82
C ALA A 11 -35.00 47.64 4.32
N GLY A 12 -34.23 48.50 3.65
CA GLY A 12 -32.86 48.81 4.03
C GLY A 12 -31.96 47.81 3.31
N GLU A 13 -31.65 48.07 2.03
CA GLU A 13 -30.58 47.36 1.33
C GLU A 13 -29.24 47.75 1.99
N GLU A 14 -28.89 47.03 3.03
CA GLU A 14 -27.53 46.97 3.55
C GLU A 14 -26.84 45.78 2.90
N VAL A 15 -26.16 46.07 1.78
CA VAL A 15 -25.15 45.16 1.23
C VAL A 15 -24.14 44.86 2.33
N PRO A 16 -23.96 43.58 2.75
CA PRO A 16 -22.95 43.25 3.74
C PRO A 16 -21.58 43.61 3.16
N ASP A 17 -20.85 44.46 3.87
CA ASP A 17 -19.43 44.70 3.64
C ASP A 17 -18.71 43.36 3.88
N LEU A 18 -18.28 42.73 2.80
CA LEU A 18 -17.43 41.55 2.84
C LEU A 18 -16.06 42.02 3.31
N SER A 19 -15.92 42.18 4.62
CA SER A 19 -14.64 42.35 5.30
C SER A 19 -13.77 41.16 4.94
N ASP A 20 -12.88 41.38 3.97
CA ASP A 20 -11.74 40.54 3.62
C ASP A 20 -10.78 40.56 4.82
N SER A 21 -11.14 39.82 5.86
CA SER A 21 -10.18 39.45 6.89
C SER A 21 -9.34 38.35 6.27
N ASP A 22 -8.24 38.77 5.66
CA ASP A 22 -7.03 37.99 5.40
C ASP A 22 -6.59 37.42 6.75
N ASP A 23 -7.30 36.37 7.19
CA ASP A 23 -6.80 35.40 8.13
C ASP A 23 -6.16 34.34 7.24
N ASP A 24 -4.96 34.68 6.77
CA ASP A 24 -3.91 33.76 6.41
C ASP A 24 -3.60 32.89 7.65
N GLY A 25 -4.60 32.07 8.01
CA GLY A 25 -4.48 30.95 8.91
C GLY A 25 -3.44 30.05 8.29
N GLN A 26 -2.20 30.28 8.74
CA GLN A 26 -1.07 29.40 8.58
C GLN A 26 -1.57 28.02 8.94
N TRP A 27 -1.89 27.22 7.91
CA TRP A 27 -2.20 25.81 8.06
C TRP A 27 -0.92 25.20 8.63
N GLU A 28 -0.84 25.19 9.95
CA GLU A 28 0.21 24.56 10.70
C GLU A 28 0.07 23.10 10.34
N TRP A 29 0.88 22.67 9.37
CA TRP A 29 1.13 21.27 9.10
C TRP A 29 1.78 20.74 10.38
N THR A 30 0.96 20.47 11.39
CA THR A 30 1.35 19.57 12.45
C THR A 30 1.66 18.28 11.72
N GLU A 31 2.96 18.01 11.57
CA GLU A 31 3.50 16.67 11.45
C GLU A 31 3.15 15.93 12.74
N GLU A 32 1.85 15.81 13.03
CA GLU A 32 1.33 14.71 13.80
C GLU A 32 1.73 13.52 12.94
N SER A 33 2.89 12.96 13.28
CA SER A 33 3.22 11.57 13.07
C SER A 33 2.10 10.81 13.75
N SER A 34 0.94 10.80 13.10
CA SER A 34 -0.26 10.20 13.58
C SER A 34 0.15 8.75 13.67
N ASN A 35 0.17 8.25 14.90
CA ASN A 35 0.27 6.83 15.16
C ASN A 35 -1.09 6.23 14.73
N ALA A 36 -1.51 6.51 13.49
CA ALA A 36 -2.78 6.16 12.90
C ALA A 36 -2.72 4.66 12.71
N SER A 37 -3.37 3.96 13.64
CA SER A 37 -3.41 2.52 13.62
C SER A 37 -4.21 2.08 12.39
N ILE A 38 -3.60 1.27 11.53
CA ILE A 38 -4.19 0.76 10.30
C ILE A 38 -4.92 -0.54 10.63
N VAL A 39 -6.23 -0.59 10.41
CA VAL A 39 -7.03 -1.80 10.64
C VAL A 39 -6.82 -2.78 9.50
N CYS A 40 -6.57 -4.05 9.81
CA CYS A 40 -6.50 -5.13 8.81
C CYS A 40 -7.77 -5.22 7.96
N LEU A 41 -7.65 -5.61 6.70
CA LEU A 41 -8.79 -5.78 5.79
C LEU A 41 -9.71 -6.94 6.18
N PHE A 42 -9.18 -7.98 6.82
CA PHE A 42 -9.86 -9.25 7.04
C PHE A 42 -10.21 -9.54 8.51
N CYS A 43 -9.73 -8.71 9.45
CA CYS A 43 -10.04 -8.83 10.87
C CYS A 43 -9.93 -7.49 11.60
N ASP A 44 -10.31 -7.46 12.88
CA ASP A 44 -10.34 -6.24 13.70
C ASP A 44 -8.96 -5.85 14.29
N ARG A 45 -7.86 -6.43 13.79
CA ARG A 45 -6.51 -6.14 14.29
C ARG A 45 -6.00 -4.81 13.70
N SER A 46 -5.55 -3.91 14.57
CA SER A 46 -4.87 -2.67 14.16
C SER A 46 -3.34 -2.82 14.20
N LEU A 47 -2.67 -2.23 13.23
CA LEU A 47 -1.22 -2.28 13.05
C LEU A 47 -0.65 -0.86 12.90
N ASN A 48 0.65 -0.71 13.11
CA ASN A 48 1.28 0.62 13.20
C ASN A 48 1.89 1.08 11.86
N SER A 49 1.90 0.23 10.84
CA SER A 49 2.43 0.56 9.53
C SER A 49 1.73 -0.21 8.41
N ILE A 50 1.83 0.31 7.19
CA ILE A 50 1.30 -0.34 5.99
C ILE A 50 2.02 -1.68 5.79
N SER A 51 3.35 -1.69 5.89
CA SER A 51 4.16 -2.91 5.73
C SER A 51 3.75 -4.00 6.73
N ASP A 52 3.54 -3.65 7.99
CA ASP A 52 3.05 -4.62 9.00
C ASP A 52 1.66 -5.13 8.63
N THR A 53 0.78 -4.25 8.13
CA THR A 53 -0.58 -4.60 7.72
C THR A 53 -0.58 -5.58 6.55
N LEU A 54 0.24 -5.33 5.53
CA LEU A 54 0.41 -6.22 4.39
C LEU A 54 0.99 -7.57 4.82
N GLN A 55 2.00 -7.56 5.69
CA GLN A 55 2.60 -8.79 6.21
C GLN A 55 1.59 -9.60 7.05
N HIS A 56 0.75 -8.93 7.84
CA HIS A 56 -0.30 -9.57 8.60
C HIS A 56 -1.39 -10.19 7.71
N CYS A 57 -1.80 -9.49 6.64
CA CYS A 57 -2.68 -10.05 5.61
C CYS A 57 -2.10 -11.33 5.00
N LEU A 58 -0.78 -11.35 4.75
CA LEU A 58 -0.10 -12.52 4.23
C LEU A 58 -0.03 -13.67 5.25
N SER A 59 0.44 -13.41 6.47
CA SER A 59 0.74 -14.49 7.42
C SER A 59 -0.50 -15.10 8.09
N GLU A 60 -1.52 -14.28 8.38
CA GLU A 60 -2.70 -14.73 9.14
C GLU A 60 -3.90 -15.03 8.24
N HIS A 61 -3.96 -14.43 7.05
CA HIS A 61 -5.09 -14.58 6.13
C HIS A 61 -4.72 -15.24 4.79
N ASP A 62 -3.45 -15.55 4.57
CA ASP A 62 -2.91 -16.10 3.31
C ASP A 62 -3.24 -15.23 2.09
N VAL A 63 -3.25 -13.89 2.29
CA VAL A 63 -3.54 -12.92 1.24
C VAL A 63 -2.36 -11.99 1.02
N ASN A 64 -1.73 -12.12 -0.15
CA ASN A 64 -0.75 -11.17 -0.64
C ASN A 64 -1.45 -10.07 -1.47
N ILE A 65 -1.65 -8.88 -0.88
CA ILE A 65 -2.35 -7.76 -1.55
C ILE A 65 -1.61 -7.30 -2.84
N PRO A 66 -0.28 -7.07 -2.85
CA PRO A 66 0.47 -6.84 -4.09
C PRO A 66 0.21 -7.87 -5.20
N ASP A 67 0.17 -9.16 -4.87
CA ASP A 67 -0.12 -10.20 -5.85
C ASP A 67 -1.55 -10.10 -6.40
N LEU A 68 -2.53 -9.69 -5.58
CA LEU A 68 -3.90 -9.46 -6.05
C LEU A 68 -3.98 -8.30 -7.05
N VAL A 69 -3.29 -7.19 -6.74
CA VAL A 69 -3.20 -6.02 -7.64
C VAL A 69 -2.67 -6.45 -9.00
N LYS A 70 -1.58 -7.24 -9.03
CA LYS A 70 -1.01 -7.78 -10.27
C LYS A 70 -1.93 -8.78 -10.95
N LYS A 71 -2.51 -9.71 -10.18
CA LYS A 71 -3.35 -10.79 -10.71
C LYS A 71 -4.60 -10.26 -11.40
N PHE A 72 -5.21 -9.23 -10.84
CA PHE A 72 -6.40 -8.60 -11.39
C PHE A 72 -6.11 -7.37 -12.26
N SER A 73 -4.82 -7.04 -12.45
CA SER A 73 -4.37 -5.87 -13.21
C SER A 73 -5.07 -4.58 -12.76
N LEU A 74 -5.11 -4.35 -11.45
CA LEU A 74 -5.79 -3.19 -10.87
C LEU A 74 -4.99 -1.92 -11.10
N ASP A 75 -5.68 -0.86 -11.52
CA ASP A 75 -5.23 0.52 -11.46
C ASP A 75 -5.61 1.14 -10.10
N ASP A 76 -5.23 2.39 -9.84
CA ASP A 76 -5.44 3.05 -8.55
C ASP A 76 -6.93 3.01 -8.12
N TYR A 77 -7.83 3.23 -9.07
CA TYR A 77 -9.26 3.17 -8.85
C TYR A 77 -9.76 1.74 -8.60
N GLY A 78 -9.27 0.76 -9.36
CA GLY A 78 -9.57 -0.65 -9.15
C GLY A 78 -9.11 -1.13 -7.77
N TYR A 79 -7.96 -0.67 -7.30
CA TYR A 79 -7.45 -0.93 -5.96
C TYR A 79 -8.33 -0.31 -4.88
N ILE A 80 -8.69 0.98 -4.99
CA ILE A 80 -9.63 1.65 -4.08
C ILE A 80 -10.95 0.89 -3.99
N LYS A 81 -11.53 0.52 -5.14
CA LYS A 81 -12.77 -0.28 -5.21
C LYS A 81 -12.61 -1.62 -4.50
N MET A 82 -11.52 -2.34 -4.73
CA MET A 82 -11.25 -3.62 -4.08
C MET A 82 -11.14 -3.47 -2.55
N ILE A 83 -10.40 -2.48 -2.06
CA ILE A 83 -10.25 -2.21 -0.62
C ILE A 83 -11.62 -1.92 0.01
N ASN A 84 -12.39 -1.00 -0.56
CA ASN A 84 -13.72 -0.65 -0.05
C ASN A 84 -14.71 -1.82 -0.13
N TYR A 85 -14.61 -2.66 -1.16
CA TYR A 85 -15.39 -3.89 -1.25
C TYR A 85 -15.08 -4.84 -0.08
N ILE A 86 -13.80 -5.10 0.20
CA ILE A 86 -13.40 -5.98 1.31
C ILE A 86 -13.92 -5.42 2.64
N ARG A 87 -13.76 -4.11 2.86
CA ARG A 87 -14.25 -3.42 4.07
C ARG A 87 -15.77 -3.53 4.23
N SER A 88 -16.53 -3.38 3.13
CA SER A 88 -18.00 -3.39 3.14
C SER A 88 -18.56 -4.79 3.34
N GLU A 89 -18.07 -5.75 2.54
CA GLU A 89 -18.62 -7.11 2.49
C GLU A 89 -18.01 -8.05 3.52
N LYS A 90 -16.90 -7.64 4.16
CA LYS A 90 -16.14 -8.44 5.14
C LYS A 90 -15.84 -9.85 4.61
N CYS A 91 -15.50 -9.94 3.34
CA CYS A 91 -15.21 -11.21 2.68
C CYS A 91 -13.85 -11.77 3.13
N SER A 92 -13.71 -13.10 3.09
CA SER A 92 -12.42 -13.76 3.35
C SER A 92 -11.49 -13.66 2.14
N GLY A 93 -10.19 -13.81 2.38
CA GLY A 93 -9.17 -13.88 1.33
C GLY A 93 -9.46 -14.95 0.27
N GLU A 94 -9.89 -16.14 0.71
CA GLU A 94 -10.29 -17.23 -0.19
C GLU A 94 -11.45 -16.84 -1.11
N SER A 95 -12.48 -16.18 -0.56
CA SER A 95 -13.64 -15.74 -1.33
C SER A 95 -13.25 -14.68 -2.36
N LEU A 96 -12.35 -13.77 -2.00
CA LEU A 96 -11.82 -12.75 -2.91
C LEU A 96 -11.09 -13.39 -4.10
N LEU A 97 -10.24 -14.39 -3.86
CA LEU A 97 -9.49 -15.09 -4.91
C LEU A 97 -10.37 -15.86 -5.89
N GLN A 98 -11.53 -16.32 -5.44
CA GLN A 98 -12.51 -17.08 -6.24
C GLN A 98 -13.53 -16.18 -6.96
N SER A 99 -13.55 -14.89 -6.65
CA SER A 99 -14.63 -13.99 -7.07
C SER A 99 -14.50 -13.44 -8.50
N SER A 100 -13.36 -13.64 -9.18
CA SER A 100 -13.22 -13.24 -10.58
C SER A 100 -13.95 -14.22 -11.49
N ASN A 101 -15.07 -13.77 -12.09
CA ASN A 101 -15.81 -14.57 -13.07
C ASN A 101 -15.78 -13.88 -14.43
N ASN A 102 -15.03 -14.44 -15.38
CA ASN A 102 -15.01 -13.98 -16.77
C ASN A 102 -14.66 -12.49 -16.98
N GLY A 103 -13.82 -11.92 -16.10
CA GLY A 103 -13.40 -10.51 -16.15
C GLY A 103 -14.37 -9.52 -15.50
N VAL A 104 -15.45 -10.00 -14.88
CA VAL A 104 -16.31 -9.20 -14.01
C VAL A 104 -15.84 -9.36 -12.58
N PHE A 105 -15.51 -8.22 -11.95
CA PHE A 105 -15.09 -8.18 -10.55
C PHE A 105 -16.27 -7.75 -9.67
N PRO A 106 -16.44 -8.33 -8.47
CA PRO A 106 -17.55 -7.96 -7.59
C PRO A 106 -17.44 -6.51 -7.08
N TRP A 107 -16.23 -5.94 -7.12
CA TRP A 107 -15.95 -4.55 -6.74
C TRP A 107 -16.06 -3.55 -7.90
N ASP A 108 -16.46 -3.95 -9.11
CA ASP A 108 -16.49 -3.06 -10.28
C ASP A 108 -17.55 -1.94 -10.19
N SER A 109 -18.42 -1.97 -9.19
CA SER A 109 -19.44 -0.93 -8.95
C SER A 109 -18.84 0.39 -8.43
N ASP A 110 -19.35 1.52 -8.93
CA ASP A 110 -19.00 2.86 -8.44
C ASP A 110 -19.42 3.12 -6.98
N ASN A 111 -20.26 2.27 -6.39
CA ASN A 111 -20.56 2.33 -4.96
C ASN A 111 -19.29 2.15 -4.10
N TYR A 112 -18.31 1.38 -4.60
CA TYR A 112 -17.04 1.15 -3.91
C TYR A 112 -15.99 2.24 -4.16
N MET A 113 -16.33 3.32 -4.86
CA MET A 113 -15.50 4.54 -4.92
C MET A 113 -15.63 5.38 -3.64
N ARG A 114 -16.61 5.09 -2.79
CA ARG A 114 -16.82 5.81 -1.54
C ARG A 114 -16.03 5.13 -0.42
N PRO A 115 -15.14 5.84 0.28
CA PRO A 115 -14.41 5.29 1.41
C PRO A 115 -15.36 4.73 2.47
N VAL A 116 -15.12 3.49 2.89
CA VAL A 116 -15.90 2.86 3.98
C VAL A 116 -15.45 3.38 5.33
N LEU A 117 -14.14 3.64 5.47
CA LEU A 117 -13.53 4.23 6.66
C LEU A 117 -13.06 5.65 6.33
N PRO A 118 -13.26 6.62 7.25
CA PRO A 118 -12.65 7.94 7.10
C PRO A 118 -11.13 7.82 7.20
N ASP A 119 -10.42 8.55 6.34
CA ASP A 119 -8.96 8.64 6.33
C ASP A 119 -8.25 7.27 6.27
N ASP A 120 -8.84 6.26 5.60
CA ASP A 120 -8.25 4.91 5.52
C ASP A 120 -6.83 4.98 4.91
N PRO A 121 -5.78 4.65 5.67
CA PRO A 121 -4.41 4.74 5.19
C PRO A 121 -4.14 3.81 4.01
N LEU A 122 -4.91 2.71 3.87
CA LEU A 122 -4.78 1.81 2.73
C LEU A 122 -5.29 2.42 1.43
N LEU A 123 -6.20 3.40 1.47
CA LEU A 123 -6.69 4.08 0.26
C LEU A 123 -5.76 5.18 -0.24
N GLN A 124 -4.80 5.59 0.58
CA GLN A 124 -3.85 6.67 0.28
C GLN A 124 -2.53 6.15 -0.29
N ILE A 125 -2.40 4.83 -0.48
CA ILE A 125 -1.19 4.22 -0.99
C ILE A 125 -1.15 4.34 -2.51
N ASP A 126 -0.03 4.85 -3.02
CA ASP A 126 0.29 4.78 -4.44
C ASP A 126 0.64 3.34 -4.82
N LEU A 127 0.05 2.81 -5.91
CA LEU A 127 0.31 1.44 -6.34
C LEU A 127 1.79 1.17 -6.69
N GLU A 128 2.52 2.21 -7.11
CA GLU A 128 3.96 2.15 -7.35
C GLU A 128 4.75 1.82 -6.07
N ASP A 129 4.35 2.42 -4.93
CA ASP A 129 4.95 2.15 -3.63
C ASP A 129 4.64 0.72 -3.16
N LEU A 130 3.41 0.25 -3.40
CA LEU A 130 2.96 -1.09 -3.03
C LEU A 130 3.82 -2.18 -3.68
N CYS A 131 4.22 -1.98 -4.94
CA CYS A 131 5.16 -2.83 -5.68
C CYS A 131 6.58 -2.79 -5.07
N GLY A 132 7.03 -1.63 -4.59
CA GLY A 132 8.32 -1.48 -3.91
C GLY A 132 8.39 -2.23 -2.57
N VAL A 133 7.27 -2.31 -1.85
CA VAL A 133 7.16 -3.02 -0.56
C VAL A 133 7.34 -4.53 -0.71
N GLU A 134 7.07 -5.10 -1.89
CA GLU A 134 7.38 -6.51 -2.17
C GLU A 134 8.86 -6.83 -1.98
N ALA A 135 9.77 -5.91 -2.30
CA ALA A 135 11.20 -6.13 -2.09
C ALA A 135 11.57 -6.26 -0.59
N MET A 136 10.76 -5.68 0.31
CA MET A 136 10.96 -5.73 1.76
C MET A 136 10.22 -6.90 2.41
N VAL A 137 8.99 -7.18 1.98
CA VAL A 137 8.16 -8.28 2.49
C VAL A 137 8.67 -9.64 1.98
N VAL A 138 9.16 -9.68 0.74
CA VAL A 138 9.74 -10.86 0.07
C VAL A 138 11.24 -10.96 0.33
N GLY A 139 11.71 -10.49 1.51
CA GLY A 139 12.98 -10.95 2.09
C GLY A 139 13.00 -12.48 2.31
N GLN A 140 11.84 -13.14 2.20
CA GLN A 140 11.68 -14.58 2.11
C GLN A 140 10.72 -14.94 0.96
N SER A 141 11.22 -15.71 -0.01
CA SER A 141 10.51 -16.36 -1.12
C SER A 141 10.28 -15.54 -2.41
N CYS A 142 11.34 -15.40 -3.20
CA CYS A 142 11.18 -15.68 -4.63
C CYS A 142 12.23 -16.69 -5.09
N GLY A 143 11.78 -17.80 -5.68
CA GLY A 143 12.63 -18.93 -6.09
C GLY A 143 13.73 -18.55 -7.11
N GLY A 144 13.63 -17.39 -7.74
CA GLY A 144 14.67 -16.84 -8.62
C GLY A 144 15.88 -16.29 -7.87
N GLN A 145 15.67 -15.52 -6.78
CA GLN A 145 16.77 -14.96 -5.99
C GLN A 145 17.54 -16.05 -5.25
N ALA A 146 16.87 -17.09 -4.76
CA ALA A 146 17.53 -18.22 -4.11
C ALA A 146 18.47 -18.96 -5.08
N ALA A 147 18.03 -19.18 -6.32
CA ALA A 147 18.85 -19.80 -7.36
C ALA A 147 20.06 -18.93 -7.74
N ASP A 148 19.87 -17.61 -7.90
CA ASP A 148 20.95 -16.68 -8.21
C ASP A 148 21.98 -16.57 -7.06
N LEU A 149 21.52 -16.54 -5.81
CA LEU A 149 22.39 -16.53 -4.64
C LEU A 149 23.18 -17.84 -4.51
N LEU A 150 22.54 -18.99 -4.76
CA LEU A 150 23.20 -20.30 -4.79
C LEU A 150 24.26 -20.38 -5.88
N GLN A 151 23.94 -19.94 -7.10
CA GLN A 151 24.90 -19.94 -8.22
C GLN A 151 26.11 -19.04 -7.91
N ARG A 152 25.86 -17.86 -7.33
CA ARG A 152 26.93 -16.94 -6.95
C ARG A 152 27.79 -17.49 -5.80
N ALA A 153 27.20 -18.22 -4.85
CA ALA A 153 27.94 -18.89 -3.79
C ALA A 153 28.85 -20.01 -4.35
N GLN A 154 28.33 -20.84 -5.26
CA GLN A 154 29.10 -21.90 -5.91
C GLN A 154 30.29 -21.36 -6.73
N GLN A 155 30.07 -20.28 -7.50
CA GLN A 155 31.16 -19.63 -8.25
C GLN A 155 32.24 -19.04 -7.33
N ALA A 156 31.86 -18.53 -6.15
CA ALA A 156 32.80 -18.03 -5.17
C ALA A 156 33.63 -19.17 -4.55
N GLU A 157 33.00 -20.31 -4.24
CA GLU A 157 33.66 -21.50 -3.71
C GLU A 157 34.67 -22.09 -4.71
N GLU A 158 34.30 -22.22 -5.99
CA GLU A 158 35.23 -22.72 -7.02
C GLU A 158 36.44 -21.78 -7.18
N ARG A 159 36.21 -20.46 -7.13
CA ARG A 159 37.30 -19.48 -7.17
C ARG A 159 38.22 -19.60 -5.96
N ALA A 160 37.65 -19.80 -4.77
CA ALA A 160 38.42 -19.98 -3.54
C ALA A 160 39.28 -21.25 -3.64
N LEU A 161 38.69 -22.39 -4.03
CA LEU A 161 39.41 -23.65 -4.20
C LEU A 161 40.58 -23.53 -5.19
N ARG A 162 40.34 -22.90 -6.36
CA ARG A 162 41.41 -22.65 -7.35
C ARG A 162 42.53 -21.79 -6.78
N SER A 163 42.20 -20.79 -5.96
CA SER A 163 43.19 -19.93 -5.31
C SER A 163 43.99 -20.68 -4.24
N GLU A 164 43.34 -21.56 -3.47
CA GLU A 164 43.99 -22.41 -2.47
C GLU A 164 44.95 -23.41 -3.12
N GLU A 165 44.55 -24.05 -4.22
CA GLU A 165 45.44 -24.94 -4.98
C GLU A 165 46.66 -24.20 -5.55
N ALA A 166 46.45 -22.99 -6.09
CA ALA A 166 47.54 -22.18 -6.62
C ALA A 166 48.53 -21.78 -5.52
N LEU A 167 48.01 -21.41 -4.34
CA LEU A 167 48.84 -21.12 -3.17
C LEU A 167 49.62 -22.37 -2.72
N ALA A 168 48.97 -23.52 -2.64
CA ALA A 168 49.59 -24.78 -2.22
C ALA A 168 50.76 -25.17 -3.16
N ARG A 169 50.57 -25.04 -4.48
CA ARG A 169 51.65 -25.28 -5.47
C ARG A 169 52.81 -24.31 -5.29
N ALA A 170 52.52 -23.01 -5.15
CA ALA A 170 53.55 -22.00 -4.92
C ALA A 170 54.35 -22.25 -3.62
N MET A 171 53.68 -22.72 -2.57
CA MET A 171 54.32 -23.12 -1.32
C MET A 171 55.22 -24.35 -1.49
N GLU A 172 54.81 -25.33 -2.30
CA GLU A 172 55.63 -26.51 -2.59
C GLU A 172 56.90 -26.15 -3.37
N ASP A 173 56.79 -25.28 -4.38
CA ASP A 173 57.93 -24.82 -5.17
C ASP A 173 58.95 -24.05 -4.30
N LEU A 174 58.48 -23.23 -3.35
CA LEU A 174 59.33 -22.57 -2.36
C LEU A 174 60.06 -23.56 -1.45
N HIS A 175 59.44 -24.69 -1.10
CA HIS A 175 60.09 -25.73 -0.30
C HIS A 175 61.15 -26.50 -1.07
N LYS A 176 61.01 -26.65 -2.39
CA LYS A 176 62.01 -27.30 -3.26
C LYS A 176 63.25 -26.45 -3.53
N LEU A 177 63.19 -25.15 -3.25
CA LEU A 177 64.28 -24.19 -3.44
C LEU A 177 65.17 -24.00 -2.19
N LYS A 178 64.90 -24.73 -1.10
CA LYS A 178 65.75 -24.79 0.10
C LYS A 178 66.60 -26.05 0.10
#